data_AF-A0A139AN75-F1
#
_entry.id   AF-A0A139AN75-F1
#
_cell.length_a   1.000
_cell.length_b   1.000
_cell.length_c   1.000
_cell.angle_alpha   90.00
_cell.angle_beta   90.00
_cell.angle_gamma   90.00
#
_symmetry.space_group_name_H-M   'P 1'
#
loop_
_entity.id
_entity.type
_entity.pdbx_description
1 polymer ?
#
loop_
_entity_poly.entity_id
_entity_poly.type
_entity_poly.pdbx_seq_one_letter_code
_entity_poly.pdbx_strand_id
1 'polypeptide(L)'
;MFDYTVFTNIKVEIRPDGIAILTLNRPERMNSWNDFMAMELIIAFEELDNDPNVKAIIVAGAGRAFCAGADLSPAGARIASARRVEHIREHRDSGGQVTARIARCRKLVVAAIHGAAVGVGITMTLPMDIRLIYRGAKIGFVFVRRGILPEAASSYFLPQLIGKSRTQALFMPGRVLNADHHLFNGLFFDYIDSPEKVLPAAIELVQEIVQNSSVVSIALTKAMVWHDRGSPEGQHLLDSKGILYTGNGADSREGTSSFLEKRYLHLCVSSLTVTEYSFVSSQSTEFPWKN
;
A
#
# COMPACT_ATOMS: atom_id res chain seq x y z
N MET A 1 -0.38 -12.87 19.47
CA MET A 1 -0.06 -12.97 18.03
C MET A 1 -1.34 -13.41 17.34
N PHE A 2 -1.79 -12.66 16.34
CA PHE A 2 -3.01 -13.00 15.59
C PHE A 2 -2.81 -14.28 14.79
N ASP A 3 -3.82 -15.14 14.72
CA ASP A 3 -3.78 -16.35 13.89
C ASP A 3 -4.21 -16.02 12.47
N TYR A 4 -3.23 -15.84 11.57
CA TYR A 4 -3.47 -15.53 10.16
C TYR A 4 -4.00 -16.71 9.35
N THR A 5 -4.04 -17.94 9.90
CA THR A 5 -4.54 -19.13 9.17
C THR A 5 -6.05 -19.14 9.01
N VAL A 6 -6.76 -18.27 9.74
CA VAL A 6 -8.22 -18.06 9.61
C VAL A 6 -8.61 -17.43 8.27
N PHE A 7 -7.66 -16.79 7.57
CA PHE A 7 -7.90 -16.18 6.28
C PHE A 7 -7.97 -17.20 5.16
N THR A 8 -8.89 -16.99 4.23
CA THR A 8 -9.17 -17.91 3.12
C THR A 8 -8.83 -17.32 1.76
N ASN A 9 -8.90 -16.00 1.60
CA ASN A 9 -8.65 -15.29 0.34
C ASN A 9 -7.28 -14.61 0.33
N ILE A 10 -6.59 -14.53 1.47
CA ILE A 10 -5.21 -14.07 1.60
C ILE A 10 -4.39 -15.02 2.48
N LYS A 11 -3.06 -14.89 2.44
CA LYS A 11 -2.09 -15.53 3.34
C LYS A 11 -1.15 -14.48 3.89
N VAL A 12 -0.74 -14.63 5.15
CA VAL A 12 0.26 -13.76 5.78
C VAL A 12 1.36 -14.62 6.38
N GLU A 13 2.60 -14.33 6.02
CA GLU A 13 3.80 -14.94 6.60
C GLU A 13 4.67 -13.82 7.17
N ILE A 14 4.98 -13.87 8.47
CA ILE A 14 5.93 -12.94 9.09
C ILE A 14 7.29 -13.64 9.18
N ARG A 15 8.26 -13.11 8.45
CA ARG A 15 9.62 -13.64 8.41
C ARG A 15 10.40 -13.28 9.69
N PRO A 16 11.48 -14.02 10.04
CA PRO A 16 12.31 -13.71 11.21
C PRO A 16 12.97 -12.31 11.18
N ASP A 17 13.15 -11.73 9.99
CA ASP A 17 13.68 -10.37 9.80
C ASP A 17 12.63 -9.26 10.01
N GLY A 18 11.39 -9.63 10.36
CA GLY A 18 10.27 -8.72 10.63
C GLY A 18 9.51 -8.26 9.39
N ILE A 19 9.77 -8.88 8.23
CA ILE A 19 9.06 -8.57 6.99
C ILE A 19 7.83 -9.46 6.89
N ALA A 20 6.64 -8.84 6.80
CA ALA A 20 5.40 -9.55 6.56
C ALA A 20 5.13 -9.66 5.05
N ILE A 21 4.93 -10.87 4.55
CA ILE A 21 4.49 -11.13 3.18
C ILE A 21 2.99 -11.42 3.20
N LEU A 22 2.21 -10.45 2.73
CA LEU A 22 0.77 -10.58 2.53
C LEU A 22 0.50 -11.00 1.08
N THR A 23 0.02 -12.22 0.87
CA THR A 23 -0.24 -12.78 -0.46
C THR A 23 -1.73 -12.91 -0.71
N LEU A 24 -2.24 -12.28 -1.78
CA LEU A 24 -3.59 -12.54 -2.30
C LEU A 24 -3.68 -13.99 -2.79
N ASN A 25 -4.63 -14.77 -2.29
CA ASN A 25 -4.62 -16.23 -2.40
C ASN A 25 -5.97 -16.78 -2.92
N ARG A 26 -6.33 -16.37 -4.14
CA ARG A 26 -7.38 -17.03 -4.96
C ARG A 26 -6.82 -17.32 -6.37
N PRO A 27 -5.69 -18.03 -6.50
CA PRO A 27 -4.96 -18.15 -7.76
C PRO A 27 -5.79 -18.75 -8.89
N GLU A 28 -6.70 -19.66 -8.57
CA GLU A 28 -7.66 -20.30 -9.49
C GLU A 28 -8.65 -19.30 -10.10
N ARG A 29 -8.87 -18.15 -9.44
CA ARG A 29 -9.65 -17.02 -9.93
C ARG A 29 -8.80 -15.79 -10.24
N MET A 30 -7.49 -15.99 -10.48
CA MET A 30 -6.55 -14.89 -10.73
C MET A 30 -6.58 -13.80 -9.66
N ASN A 31 -6.80 -14.20 -8.40
CA ASN A 31 -6.94 -13.31 -7.26
C ASN A 31 -8.01 -12.23 -7.46
N SER A 32 -9.10 -12.55 -8.17
CA SER A 32 -10.22 -11.62 -8.35
C SER A 32 -10.77 -11.18 -6.98
N TRP A 33 -11.18 -9.93 -6.88
CA TRP A 33 -11.64 -9.30 -5.65
C TRP A 33 -13.05 -9.68 -5.26
N ASN A 34 -13.27 -9.96 -3.98
CA ASN A 34 -14.59 -10.11 -3.36
C ASN A 34 -14.59 -9.39 -2.01
N ASP A 35 -15.78 -9.22 -1.41
CA ASP A 35 -15.90 -8.50 -0.13
C ASP A 35 -15.24 -9.25 1.04
N PHE A 36 -15.13 -10.59 0.98
CA PHE A 36 -14.39 -11.37 1.99
C PHE A 36 -12.89 -11.05 1.98
N MET A 37 -12.26 -11.00 0.80
CA MET A 37 -10.88 -10.55 0.65
C MET A 37 -10.71 -9.12 1.16
N ALA A 38 -11.67 -8.23 0.91
CA ALA A 38 -11.62 -6.87 1.43
C ALA A 38 -11.61 -6.84 2.97
N MET A 39 -12.49 -7.62 3.61
CA MET A 39 -12.53 -7.75 5.07
C MET A 39 -11.24 -8.34 5.64
N GLU A 40 -10.75 -9.44 5.05
CA GLU A 40 -9.50 -10.08 5.47
C GLU A 40 -8.30 -9.13 5.33
N LEU A 41 -8.24 -8.34 4.24
CA LEU A 41 -7.20 -7.32 4.05
C LEU A 41 -7.27 -6.22 5.11
N ILE A 42 -8.46 -5.72 5.44
CA ILE A 42 -8.61 -4.68 6.48
C ILE A 42 -8.10 -5.20 7.82
N ILE A 43 -8.51 -6.40 8.23
CA ILE A 43 -8.08 -7.03 9.48
C ILE A 43 -6.57 -7.30 9.45
N ALA A 44 -6.05 -7.85 8.36
CA ALA A 44 -4.61 -8.14 8.23
C ALA A 44 -3.77 -6.88 8.37
N PHE A 45 -4.13 -5.78 7.70
CA PHE A 45 -3.41 -4.51 7.86
C PHE A 45 -3.57 -3.93 9.26
N GLU A 46 -4.70 -4.16 9.94
CA GLU A 46 -4.88 -3.77 11.34
C GLU A 46 -3.92 -4.48 12.28
N GLU A 47 -3.86 -5.79 12.19
CA GLU A 47 -3.00 -6.62 13.02
C GLU A 47 -1.52 -6.37 12.72
N LEU A 48 -1.13 -6.33 11.44
CA LEU A 48 0.26 -6.10 11.02
C LEU A 48 0.79 -4.70 11.42
N ASP A 49 -0.08 -3.69 11.38
CA ASP A 49 0.29 -2.33 11.78
C ASP A 49 0.47 -2.21 13.30
N ASN A 50 -0.23 -3.02 14.08
CA ASN A 50 -0.13 -3.05 15.54
C ASN A 50 0.90 -4.04 16.08
N ASP A 51 1.38 -4.99 15.26
CA ASP A 51 2.43 -5.94 15.66
C ASP A 51 3.80 -5.23 15.76
N PRO A 52 4.45 -5.21 16.94
CA PRO A 52 5.77 -4.62 17.10
C PRO A 52 6.89 -5.42 16.40
N ASN A 53 6.65 -6.69 16.05
CA ASN A 53 7.63 -7.53 15.36
C ASN A 53 7.63 -7.28 13.83
N VAL A 54 6.57 -6.66 13.30
CA VAL A 54 6.49 -6.33 11.88
C VAL A 54 7.15 -4.97 11.64
N LYS A 55 8.13 -4.95 10.74
CA LYS A 55 8.86 -3.73 10.33
C LYS A 55 8.37 -3.16 9.01
N ALA A 56 7.96 -4.05 8.09
CA ALA A 56 7.46 -3.70 6.77
C ALA A 56 6.53 -4.80 6.24
N ILE A 57 5.72 -4.44 5.24
CA ILE A 57 4.73 -5.32 4.61
C ILE A 57 4.99 -5.34 3.10
N ILE A 58 5.11 -6.53 2.53
CA ILE A 58 5.11 -6.75 1.07
C ILE A 58 3.78 -7.35 0.69
N VAL A 59 3.09 -6.74 -0.27
CA VAL A 59 1.84 -7.25 -0.84
C VAL A 59 2.14 -7.93 -2.18
N ALA A 60 1.77 -9.19 -2.31
CA ALA A 60 2.00 -10.03 -3.49
C ALA A 60 0.71 -10.79 -3.89
N GLY A 61 0.71 -11.44 -5.06
CA GLY A 61 -0.38 -12.33 -5.48
C GLY A 61 0.11 -13.76 -5.71
N ALA A 62 -0.72 -14.75 -5.35
CA ALA A 62 -0.47 -16.15 -5.66
C ALA A 62 -0.79 -16.49 -7.13
N GLY A 63 -0.12 -17.50 -7.67
CA GLY A 63 -0.39 -18.00 -9.03
C GLY A 63 0.10 -17.05 -10.11
N ARG A 64 -0.67 -16.89 -11.19
CA ARG A 64 -0.22 -16.20 -12.42
C ARG A 64 -0.56 -14.70 -12.52
N ALA A 65 -1.30 -14.16 -11.56
CA ALA A 65 -1.78 -12.78 -11.58
C ALA A 65 -1.58 -12.14 -10.21
N PHE A 66 -1.41 -10.82 -10.19
CA PHE A 66 -1.47 -10.09 -8.93
C PHE A 66 -2.93 -10.04 -8.45
N CYS A 67 -3.82 -9.40 -9.23
CA CYS A 67 -5.27 -9.38 -9.03
C CYS A 67 -5.99 -8.94 -10.32
N ALA A 68 -6.88 -9.78 -10.85
CA ALA A 68 -7.61 -9.52 -12.10
C ALA A 68 -8.78 -8.52 -11.97
N GLY A 69 -9.00 -7.94 -10.78
CA GLY A 69 -10.10 -7.02 -10.49
C GLY A 69 -11.32 -7.69 -9.87
N ALA A 70 -12.46 -7.00 -9.84
CA ALA A 70 -13.69 -7.51 -9.25
C ALA A 70 -14.10 -8.89 -9.78
N ASP A 71 -14.47 -9.79 -8.88
CA ASP A 71 -15.05 -11.10 -9.20
C ASP A 71 -16.48 -10.89 -9.75
N LEU A 72 -16.61 -10.87 -11.07
CA LEU A 72 -17.89 -10.72 -11.77
C LEU A 72 -18.67 -12.05 -11.92
N SER A 73 -18.22 -13.13 -11.28
CA SER A 73 -18.96 -14.39 -11.33
C SER A 73 -20.32 -14.26 -10.61
N PRO A 74 -21.29 -15.16 -10.87
CA PRO A 74 -22.59 -15.13 -10.19
C PRO A 74 -22.50 -15.10 -8.66
N ALA A 75 -21.43 -15.66 -8.07
CA ALA A 75 -21.16 -15.59 -6.64
C ALA A 75 -20.80 -14.15 -6.18
N GLY A 76 -19.97 -13.44 -6.95
CA GLY A 76 -19.66 -12.03 -6.69
C GLY A 76 -20.86 -11.09 -6.94
N ALA A 77 -21.64 -11.35 -7.99
CA ALA A 77 -22.84 -10.57 -8.30
C ALA A 77 -23.93 -10.67 -7.21
N ARG A 78 -24.10 -11.86 -6.58
CA ARG A 78 -25.06 -12.06 -5.48
C ARG A 78 -24.74 -11.21 -4.26
N ILE A 79 -23.46 -11.09 -3.89
CA ILE A 79 -23.01 -10.26 -2.77
C ILE A 79 -23.29 -8.78 -3.05
N ALA A 80 -23.02 -8.32 -4.28
CA ALA A 80 -23.33 -6.94 -4.70
C ALA A 80 -24.84 -6.63 -4.67
N SER A 81 -25.68 -7.59 -5.09
CA SER A 81 -27.14 -7.41 -5.15
C SER A 81 -27.85 -7.41 -3.79
N ALA A 82 -27.25 -8.02 -2.76
CA ALA A 82 -27.80 -8.06 -1.40
C ALA A 82 -27.72 -6.69 -0.69
N ARG A 83 -26.88 -5.76 -1.19
CA ARG A 83 -26.73 -4.41 -0.65
C ARG A 83 -27.70 -3.45 -1.35
N ARG A 84 -28.97 -3.45 -0.94
CA ARG A 84 -29.79 -2.23 -1.08
C ARG A 84 -29.13 -1.17 -0.21
N VAL A 85 -28.43 -0.22 -0.83
CA VAL A 85 -27.75 0.88 -0.11
C VAL A 85 -28.84 1.75 0.53
N GLU A 86 -29.02 1.63 1.85
CA GLU A 86 -29.99 2.42 2.60
C GLU A 86 -29.62 3.92 2.61
N HIS A 87 -28.34 4.27 2.46
CA HIS A 87 -27.85 5.66 2.43
C HIS A 87 -26.70 5.88 1.43
N ILE A 88 -27.03 6.35 0.21
CA ILE A 88 -26.05 6.61 -0.87
C ILE A 88 -24.94 7.60 -0.49
N ARG A 89 -25.20 8.53 0.45
CA ARG A 89 -24.25 9.56 0.87
C ARG A 89 -23.09 9.02 1.71
N GLU A 90 -23.33 7.94 2.43
CA GLU A 90 -22.36 7.34 3.36
C GLU A 90 -21.70 6.10 2.76
N HIS A 91 -22.15 5.64 1.60
CA HIS A 91 -21.61 4.45 0.97
C HIS A 91 -20.10 4.56 0.71
N ARG A 92 -19.39 3.48 1.04
CA ARG A 92 -17.95 3.28 0.86
C ARG A 92 -17.75 1.98 0.11
N ASP A 93 -17.17 2.02 -1.10
CA ASP A 93 -16.84 0.80 -1.80
C ASP A 93 -15.76 0.01 -1.04
N SER A 94 -15.74 -1.32 -1.16
CA SER A 94 -14.83 -2.15 -0.36
C SER A 94 -13.36 -1.94 -0.73
N GLY A 95 -13.06 -1.59 -1.98
CA GLY A 95 -11.72 -1.17 -2.40
C GLY A 95 -11.28 0.15 -1.76
N GLY A 96 -12.20 1.11 -1.62
CA GLY A 96 -12.01 2.39 -0.93
C GLY A 96 -11.68 2.21 0.55
N GLN A 97 -12.34 1.27 1.21
CA GLN A 97 -12.07 0.94 2.61
C GLN A 97 -10.68 0.33 2.80
N VAL A 98 -10.28 -0.60 1.92
CA VAL A 98 -8.94 -1.22 1.95
C VAL A 98 -7.85 -0.19 1.64
N THR A 99 -8.01 0.62 0.60
CA THR A 99 -7.03 1.68 0.27
C THR A 99 -6.88 2.70 1.38
N ALA A 100 -7.97 3.08 2.05
CA ALA A 100 -7.91 3.93 3.23
C ALA A 100 -7.15 3.25 4.40
N ARG A 101 -7.33 1.94 4.63
CA ARG A 101 -6.58 1.19 5.64
C ARG A 101 -5.09 1.12 5.32
N ILE A 102 -4.73 0.90 4.05
CA ILE A 102 -3.34 0.88 3.58
C ILE A 102 -2.68 2.25 3.75
N ALA A 103 -3.35 3.32 3.32
CA ALA A 103 -2.84 4.69 3.42
C ALA A 103 -2.58 5.12 4.89
N ARG A 104 -3.33 4.56 5.84
CA ARG A 104 -3.16 4.81 7.29
C ARG A 104 -2.12 3.89 7.94
N CYS A 105 -1.64 2.86 7.27
CA CYS A 105 -0.68 1.92 7.82
C CYS A 105 0.67 2.60 8.06
N ARG A 106 1.19 2.48 9.29
CA ARG A 106 2.43 3.14 9.72
C ARG A 106 3.67 2.40 9.22
N LYS A 107 3.53 1.11 8.91
CA LYS A 107 4.60 0.28 8.35
C LYS A 107 4.84 0.65 6.89
N LEU A 108 6.05 0.45 6.40
CA LEU A 108 6.36 0.52 4.97
C LEU A 108 5.55 -0.56 4.23
N VAL A 109 4.85 -0.20 3.16
CA VAL A 109 4.06 -1.12 2.34
C VAL A 109 4.58 -1.13 0.90
N VAL A 110 5.04 -2.28 0.43
CA VAL A 110 5.62 -2.46 -0.92
C VAL A 110 4.77 -3.42 -1.74
N ALA A 111 4.39 -3.03 -2.96
CA ALA A 111 3.69 -3.90 -3.90
C ALA A 111 4.70 -4.70 -4.76
N ALA A 112 4.52 -6.01 -4.82
CA ALA A 112 5.23 -6.92 -5.70
C ALA A 112 4.27 -7.46 -6.78
N ILE A 113 4.19 -6.78 -7.92
CA ILE A 113 3.19 -7.02 -8.98
C ILE A 113 3.82 -7.89 -10.09
N HIS A 114 3.74 -9.21 -9.97
CA HIS A 114 4.34 -10.15 -10.95
C HIS A 114 3.46 -10.46 -12.16
N GLY A 115 2.19 -10.06 -12.14
CA GLY A 115 1.22 -10.42 -13.18
C GLY A 115 0.10 -9.40 -13.32
N ALA A 116 -1.01 -9.80 -13.93
CA ALA A 116 -2.12 -8.89 -14.21
C ALA A 116 -2.63 -8.16 -12.94
N ALA A 117 -2.80 -6.84 -13.02
CA ALA A 117 -3.38 -5.98 -12.00
C ALA A 117 -4.40 -5.04 -12.64
N VAL A 118 -5.70 -5.32 -12.46
CA VAL A 118 -6.78 -4.66 -13.21
C VAL A 118 -7.89 -4.20 -12.28
N GLY A 119 -8.44 -2.99 -12.50
CA GLY A 119 -9.44 -2.39 -11.61
C GLY A 119 -8.91 -2.27 -10.18
N VAL A 120 -9.69 -2.76 -9.20
CA VAL A 120 -9.27 -2.88 -7.79
C VAL A 120 -7.89 -3.54 -7.62
N GLY A 121 -7.51 -4.41 -8.55
CA GLY A 121 -6.20 -5.05 -8.61
C GLY A 121 -5.02 -4.09 -8.68
N ILE A 122 -5.12 -3.01 -9.45
CA ILE A 122 -4.08 -1.97 -9.52
C ILE A 122 -4.39 -0.81 -8.59
N THR A 123 -5.65 -0.43 -8.41
CA THR A 123 -6.01 0.73 -7.60
C THR A 123 -5.73 0.53 -6.11
N MET A 124 -5.83 -0.70 -5.59
CA MET A 124 -5.43 -0.98 -4.20
C MET A 124 -3.95 -0.71 -3.91
N THR A 125 -3.10 -0.71 -4.94
CA THR A 125 -1.65 -0.50 -4.82
C THR A 125 -1.23 0.97 -4.81
N LEU A 126 -2.13 1.87 -5.21
CA LEU A 126 -1.83 3.29 -5.33
C LEU A 126 -1.44 3.96 -3.99
N PRO A 127 -2.05 3.64 -2.83
CA PRO A 127 -1.58 4.15 -1.53
C PRO A 127 -0.38 3.39 -0.95
N MET A 128 0.14 2.34 -1.61
CA MET A 128 1.35 1.66 -1.15
C MET A 128 2.57 2.55 -1.41
N ASP A 129 3.64 2.41 -0.64
CA ASP A 129 4.77 3.34 -0.68
C ASP A 129 5.65 3.11 -1.92
N ILE A 130 5.96 1.84 -2.23
CA ILE A 130 6.81 1.45 -3.36
C ILE A 130 6.11 0.36 -4.17
N ARG A 131 6.23 0.41 -5.50
CA ARG A 131 5.64 -0.59 -6.41
C ARG A 131 6.72 -1.13 -7.36
N LEU A 132 7.06 -2.41 -7.21
CA LEU A 132 7.86 -3.16 -8.17
C LEU A 132 6.91 -3.96 -9.07
N ILE A 133 7.24 -4.05 -10.35
CA ILE A 133 6.36 -4.70 -11.32
C ILE A 133 7.12 -5.53 -12.33
N TYR A 134 6.54 -6.65 -12.76
CA TYR A 134 7.00 -7.37 -13.94
C TYR A 134 6.73 -6.51 -15.19
N ARG A 135 7.75 -6.26 -16.01
CA ARG A 135 7.66 -5.41 -17.22
C ARG A 135 6.51 -5.81 -18.15
N GLY A 136 6.24 -7.11 -18.27
CA GLY A 136 5.15 -7.66 -19.10
C GLY A 136 3.79 -7.77 -18.40
N ALA A 137 3.63 -7.27 -17.17
CA ALA A 137 2.37 -7.32 -16.44
C ALA A 137 1.27 -6.53 -17.17
N LYS A 138 0.04 -7.04 -17.10
CA LYS A 138 -1.14 -6.42 -17.71
C LYS A 138 -1.83 -5.49 -16.72
N ILE A 139 -1.84 -4.20 -17.00
CA ILE A 139 -2.37 -3.16 -16.11
C ILE A 139 -3.56 -2.46 -16.76
N GLY A 140 -4.64 -2.28 -16.01
CA GLY A 140 -5.87 -1.71 -16.58
C GLY A 140 -6.76 -0.97 -15.59
N PHE A 141 -7.02 0.30 -15.88
CA PHE A 141 -8.02 1.12 -15.21
C PHE A 141 -9.31 1.14 -16.04
N VAL A 142 -10.05 0.04 -15.96
CA VAL A 142 -11.07 -0.41 -16.94
C VAL A 142 -12.50 0.06 -16.64
N PHE A 143 -12.65 1.08 -15.79
CA PHE A 143 -13.92 1.50 -15.20
C PHE A 143 -14.93 2.02 -16.23
N VAL A 144 -14.54 3.04 -16.99
CA VAL A 144 -15.43 3.75 -17.93
C VAL A 144 -15.95 2.79 -19.00
N ARG A 145 -15.11 1.87 -19.50
CA ARG A 145 -15.51 0.81 -20.44
C ARG A 145 -16.58 -0.14 -19.89
N ARG A 146 -16.72 -0.22 -18.58
CA ARG A 146 -17.69 -1.08 -17.88
C ARG A 146 -18.87 -0.29 -17.34
N GLY A 147 -19.03 0.98 -17.73
CA GLY A 147 -20.12 1.84 -17.30
C GLY A 147 -20.04 2.24 -15.82
N ILE A 148 -18.86 2.16 -15.21
CA ILE A 148 -18.63 2.56 -13.81
C ILE A 148 -17.56 3.64 -13.72
N LEU A 149 -17.55 4.39 -12.62
CA LEU A 149 -16.51 5.38 -12.33
C LEU A 149 -15.29 4.73 -11.65
N PRO A 150 -14.13 5.42 -11.59
CA PRO A 150 -12.97 4.94 -10.84
C PRO A 150 -13.29 4.69 -9.37
N GLU A 151 -12.81 3.55 -8.84
CA GLU A 151 -13.07 3.08 -7.46
C GLU A 151 -11.80 3.11 -6.59
N ALA A 152 -11.87 2.62 -5.35
CA ALA A 152 -10.73 2.51 -4.43
C ALA A 152 -9.92 3.80 -4.28
N ALA A 153 -10.63 4.94 -4.22
CA ALA A 153 -10.04 6.29 -4.17
C ALA A 153 -9.00 6.57 -5.28
N SER A 154 -9.06 5.85 -6.40
CA SER A 154 -8.08 5.98 -7.49
C SER A 154 -8.13 7.31 -8.22
N SER A 155 -9.28 7.99 -8.22
CA SER A 155 -9.42 9.36 -8.69
C SER A 155 -8.67 10.39 -7.84
N TYR A 156 -8.28 10.04 -6.62
CA TYR A 156 -7.43 10.83 -5.74
C TYR A 156 -5.95 10.43 -5.87
N PHE A 157 -5.63 9.15 -5.71
CA PHE A 157 -4.22 8.71 -5.68
C PHE A 157 -3.53 8.77 -7.04
N LEU A 158 -4.15 8.29 -8.12
CA LEU A 158 -3.46 8.16 -9.40
C LEU A 158 -2.99 9.53 -9.97
N PRO A 159 -3.80 10.60 -9.97
CA PRO A 159 -3.34 11.92 -10.42
C PRO A 159 -2.16 12.50 -9.66
N GLN A 160 -1.97 12.13 -8.39
CA GLN A 160 -0.83 12.58 -7.59
C GLN A 160 0.46 11.85 -8.00
N LEU A 161 0.34 10.60 -8.44
CA LEU A 161 1.48 9.77 -8.85
C LEU A 161 1.94 10.05 -10.29
N ILE A 162 1.01 10.27 -11.23
CA ILE A 162 1.34 10.38 -12.67
C ILE A 162 0.80 11.64 -13.35
N GLY A 163 0.13 12.52 -12.61
CA GLY A 163 -0.48 13.74 -13.14
C GLY A 163 -1.87 13.52 -13.77
N LYS A 164 -2.68 14.58 -13.75
CA LYS A 164 -4.09 14.56 -14.19
C LYS A 164 -4.27 14.10 -15.65
N SER A 165 -3.43 14.57 -16.57
CA SER A 165 -3.57 14.25 -18.00
C SER A 165 -3.34 12.76 -18.30
N ARG A 166 -2.26 12.16 -17.74
CA ARG A 166 -2.01 10.72 -17.90
C ARG A 166 -3.10 9.88 -17.24
N THR A 167 -3.60 10.29 -16.07
CA THR A 167 -4.76 9.64 -15.44
C THR A 167 -5.98 9.63 -16.35
N GLN A 168 -6.34 10.74 -16.98
CA GLN A 168 -7.45 10.80 -17.93
C GLN A 168 -7.22 9.88 -19.15
N ALA A 169 -5.99 9.84 -19.66
CA ALA A 169 -5.60 8.96 -20.77
C ALA A 169 -5.66 7.46 -20.43
N LEU A 170 -5.58 7.10 -19.14
CA LEU A 170 -5.79 5.73 -18.67
C LEU A 170 -7.28 5.43 -18.41
N PHE A 171 -7.98 6.34 -17.74
CA PHE A 171 -9.37 6.13 -17.30
C PHE A 171 -10.37 6.18 -18.44
N MET A 172 -10.30 7.20 -19.30
CA MET A 172 -11.34 7.40 -20.34
C MET A 172 -11.34 6.27 -21.37
N PRO A 173 -10.19 5.83 -21.91
CA PRO A 173 -10.18 4.72 -22.85
C PRO A 173 -10.37 3.36 -22.19
N GLY A 174 -10.06 3.21 -20.90
CA GLY A 174 -10.18 1.97 -20.14
C GLY A 174 -9.44 0.78 -20.75
N ARG A 175 -8.28 1.00 -21.37
CA ARG A 175 -7.47 -0.05 -22.01
C ARG A 175 -6.68 -0.86 -20.97
N VAL A 176 -6.40 -2.12 -21.31
CA VAL A 176 -5.39 -2.91 -20.60
C VAL A 176 -4.09 -2.79 -21.40
N LEU A 177 -3.04 -2.34 -20.74
CA LEU A 177 -1.74 -2.04 -21.32
C LEU A 177 -0.67 -2.88 -20.62
N ASN A 178 0.50 -3.05 -21.25
CA ASN A 178 1.67 -3.59 -20.55
C ASN A 178 2.21 -2.57 -19.55
N ALA A 179 2.84 -3.03 -18.47
CA ALA A 179 3.39 -2.16 -17.44
C ALA A 179 4.43 -1.15 -17.99
N ASP A 180 5.19 -1.51 -19.02
CA ASP A 180 6.18 -0.64 -19.67
C ASP A 180 5.60 0.46 -20.57
N HIS A 181 4.28 0.56 -20.70
CA HIS A 181 3.66 1.60 -21.49
C HIS A 181 3.90 2.98 -20.85
N HIS A 182 4.32 3.96 -21.66
CA HIS A 182 4.72 5.32 -21.22
C HIS A 182 3.72 6.07 -20.32
N LEU A 183 2.43 5.71 -20.37
CA LEU A 183 1.40 6.27 -19.50
C LEU A 183 1.58 5.91 -18.02
N PHE A 184 2.33 4.84 -17.73
CA PHE A 184 2.68 4.43 -16.37
C PHE A 184 4.02 5.01 -15.88
N ASN A 185 4.69 5.86 -16.67
CA ASN A 185 5.91 6.53 -16.22
C ASN A 185 5.64 7.35 -14.94
N GLY A 186 6.38 7.03 -13.88
CA GLY A 186 6.21 7.59 -12.54
C GLY A 186 5.34 6.76 -11.59
N LEU A 187 4.62 5.74 -12.08
CA LEU A 187 3.80 4.88 -11.23
C LEU A 187 4.60 3.77 -10.53
N PHE A 188 5.54 3.16 -11.24
CA PHE A 188 6.34 2.03 -10.74
C PHE A 188 7.77 2.48 -10.46
N PHE A 189 8.33 1.99 -9.35
CA PHE A 189 9.71 2.24 -8.93
C PHE A 189 10.70 1.47 -9.80
N ASP A 190 10.44 0.18 -10.02
CA ASP A 190 11.31 -0.69 -10.80
C ASP A 190 10.51 -1.69 -11.66
N TYR A 191 11.07 -2.01 -12.83
CA TYR A 191 10.52 -2.90 -13.83
C TYR A 191 11.40 -4.14 -13.96
N ILE A 192 10.93 -5.24 -13.38
CA ILE A 192 11.64 -6.52 -13.37
C ILE A 192 11.32 -7.29 -14.64
N ASP A 193 12.34 -7.87 -15.28
CA ASP A 193 12.18 -8.53 -16.58
C ASP A 193 11.56 -9.93 -16.50
N SER A 194 11.40 -10.49 -15.29
CA SER A 194 10.84 -11.82 -15.08
C SER A 194 9.84 -11.81 -13.91
N PRO A 195 8.66 -12.45 -14.05
CA PRO A 195 7.61 -12.39 -13.04
C PRO A 195 8.03 -13.06 -11.73
N GLU A 196 8.75 -14.18 -11.78
CA GLU A 196 9.22 -14.91 -10.60
C GLU A 196 10.27 -14.14 -9.79
N LYS A 197 10.93 -13.13 -10.38
CA LYS A 197 11.92 -12.29 -9.69
C LYS A 197 11.32 -11.09 -8.96
N VAL A 198 10.04 -10.76 -9.19
CA VAL A 198 9.43 -9.55 -8.60
C VAL A 198 9.36 -9.61 -7.07
N LEU A 199 8.88 -10.73 -6.51
CA LEU A 199 8.81 -10.90 -5.05
C LEU A 199 10.22 -10.97 -4.42
N PRO A 200 11.18 -11.75 -4.94
CA PRO A 200 12.57 -11.69 -4.47
C PRO A 200 13.17 -10.28 -4.48
N ALA A 201 13.00 -9.50 -5.55
CA ALA A 201 13.51 -8.13 -5.63
C ALA A 201 12.83 -7.21 -4.60
N ALA A 202 11.53 -7.36 -4.36
CA ALA A 202 10.83 -6.62 -3.33
C ALA A 202 11.33 -6.98 -1.91
N ILE A 203 11.62 -8.26 -1.66
CA ILE A 203 12.20 -8.72 -0.39
C ILE A 203 13.59 -8.10 -0.20
N GLU A 204 14.45 -8.15 -1.22
CA GLU A 204 15.81 -7.58 -1.17
C GLU A 204 15.77 -6.07 -0.84
N LEU A 205 14.94 -5.30 -1.56
CA LEU A 205 14.76 -3.88 -1.31
C LEU A 205 14.27 -3.60 0.12
N VAL A 206 13.25 -4.34 0.58
CA VAL A 206 12.71 -4.13 1.93
C VAL A 206 13.73 -4.55 3.00
N GLN A 207 14.49 -5.62 2.78
CA GLN A 207 15.57 -6.05 3.66
C GLN A 207 16.64 -4.98 3.81
N GLU A 208 17.09 -4.39 2.70
CA GLU A 208 18.03 -3.27 2.71
C GLU A 208 17.49 -2.11 3.55
N ILE A 209 16.23 -1.72 3.35
CA ILE A 209 15.61 -0.61 4.09
C ILE A 209 15.53 -0.94 5.60
N VAL A 210 14.96 -2.09 5.98
CA VAL A 210 14.72 -2.40 7.40
C VAL A 210 15.99 -2.72 8.19
N GLN A 211 17.08 -3.12 7.53
CA GLN A 211 18.38 -3.34 8.18
C GLN A 211 19.12 -2.03 8.43
N ASN A 212 18.90 -1.00 7.60
CA ASN A 212 19.68 0.23 7.62
C ASN A 212 18.89 1.46 8.09
N SER A 213 17.63 1.30 8.53
CA SER A 213 16.77 2.43 8.86
C SER A 213 15.90 2.19 10.09
N SER A 214 15.70 3.26 10.86
CA SER A 214 14.77 3.30 11.99
C SER A 214 13.33 3.13 11.53
N VAL A 215 12.60 2.19 12.14
CA VAL A 215 11.17 1.97 11.86
C VAL A 215 10.33 3.22 12.17
N VAL A 216 10.75 4.00 13.17
CA VAL A 216 10.12 5.29 13.52
C VAL A 216 10.35 6.32 12.42
N SER A 217 11.59 6.43 11.96
CA SER A 217 11.94 7.38 10.90
C SER A 217 11.25 7.02 9.58
N ILE A 218 11.15 5.72 9.24
CA ILE A 218 10.38 5.24 8.09
C ILE A 218 8.92 5.70 8.19
N ALA A 219 8.26 5.40 9.31
CA ALA A 219 6.83 5.70 9.50
C ALA A 219 6.53 7.20 9.41
N LEU A 220 7.34 8.04 10.05
CA LEU A 220 7.17 9.49 10.00
C LEU A 220 7.47 10.04 8.60
N THR A 221 8.54 9.56 7.95
CA THR A 221 8.92 10.02 6.60
C THR A 221 7.83 9.71 5.58
N LYS A 222 7.29 8.48 5.56
CA LYS A 222 6.19 8.16 4.63
C LYS A 222 4.93 8.98 4.92
N ALA A 223 4.61 9.21 6.19
CA ALA A 223 3.43 9.98 6.58
C ALA A 223 3.54 11.44 6.13
N MET A 224 4.73 12.05 6.24
CA MET A 224 4.97 13.42 5.77
C MET A 224 4.85 13.55 4.24
N VAL A 225 5.23 12.52 3.49
CA VAL A 225 5.09 12.49 2.02
C VAL A 225 3.61 12.36 1.61
N TRP A 226 2.84 11.50 2.29
CA TRP A 226 1.43 11.27 1.97
C TRP A 226 0.48 12.33 2.53
N HIS A 227 0.90 13.09 3.53
CA HIS A 227 0.08 14.08 4.23
C HIS A 227 0.77 15.45 4.27
N ASP A 228 1.15 15.93 3.08
CA ASP A 228 1.79 17.24 2.94
C ASP A 228 0.89 18.38 3.45
N ARG A 229 1.53 19.50 3.81
CA ARG A 229 0.84 20.67 4.37
C ARG A 229 0.40 21.71 3.33
N GLY A 230 0.54 21.43 2.03
CA GLY A 230 0.11 22.30 0.93
C GLY A 230 0.97 23.54 0.70
N SER A 231 1.96 23.83 1.55
CA SER A 231 2.95 24.89 1.34
C SER A 231 4.32 24.51 1.93
N PRO A 232 5.42 25.09 1.41
CA PRO A 232 6.76 24.90 1.98
C PRO A 232 6.83 25.28 3.47
N GLU A 233 6.16 26.35 3.90
CA GLU A 233 6.16 26.81 5.29
C GLU A 233 5.39 25.86 6.21
N GLY A 234 4.22 25.39 5.76
CA GLY A 234 3.45 24.39 6.48
C GLY A 234 4.25 23.10 6.63
N GLN A 235 4.93 22.68 5.55
CA GLN A 235 5.75 21.49 5.55
C GLN A 235 6.96 21.65 6.48
N HIS A 236 7.65 22.79 6.43
CA HIS A 236 8.79 23.07 7.29
C HIS A 236 8.45 23.01 8.79
N LEU A 237 7.24 23.45 9.18
CA LEU A 237 6.77 23.29 10.56
C LEU A 237 6.59 21.83 10.96
N LEU A 238 6.19 20.97 10.03
CA LEU A 238 6.09 19.53 10.26
C LEU A 238 7.47 18.88 10.32
N ASP A 239 8.34 19.19 9.35
CA ASP A 239 9.70 18.69 9.25
C ASP A 239 10.52 19.05 10.51
N SER A 240 10.45 20.31 10.95
CA SER A 240 11.19 20.82 12.12
C SER A 240 10.82 20.08 13.40
N LYS A 241 9.54 19.71 13.53
CA LYS A 241 9.08 18.95 14.69
C LYS A 241 9.46 17.48 14.58
N GLY A 242 9.39 16.90 13.38
CA GLY A 242 9.86 15.54 13.09
C GLY A 242 11.35 15.36 13.41
N ILE A 243 12.21 16.25 12.90
CA ILE A 243 13.66 16.20 13.12
C ILE A 243 14.03 16.45 14.59
N LEU A 244 13.32 17.35 15.29
CA LEU A 244 13.54 17.57 16.72
C LEU A 244 13.22 16.30 17.52
N TYR A 245 12.11 15.63 17.19
CA TYR A 245 11.70 14.40 17.85
C TYR A 245 12.66 13.24 17.56
N THR A 246 12.92 12.93 16.28
CA THR A 246 13.78 11.79 15.90
C THR A 246 15.26 12.05 16.22
N GLY A 247 15.73 13.29 16.08
CA GLY A 247 17.11 13.68 16.36
C GLY A 247 17.53 13.47 17.81
N ASN A 248 16.58 13.61 18.75
CA ASN A 248 16.79 13.33 20.18
C ASN A 248 16.53 11.86 20.56
N GLY A 249 16.10 11.02 19.62
CA GLY A 249 15.81 9.60 19.82
C GLY A 249 17.05 8.71 19.96
N ALA A 250 16.84 7.48 20.43
CA ALA A 250 17.92 6.48 20.55
C ALA A 250 18.51 6.09 19.20
N ASP A 251 17.65 5.93 18.19
CA ASP A 251 18.04 5.55 16.82
C ASP A 251 18.96 6.59 16.16
N SER A 252 18.75 7.88 16.41
CA SER A 252 19.61 8.95 15.89
C SER A 252 21.02 8.90 16.51
N ARG A 253 21.11 8.66 17.83
CA ARG A 253 22.40 8.51 18.52
C ARG A 253 23.17 7.29 18.00
N GLU A 254 22.48 6.16 17.85
CA GLU A 254 23.06 4.93 17.29
C GLU A 254 23.47 5.09 15.83
N GLY A 255 22.64 5.74 15.01
CA GLY A 255 22.96 6.07 13.62
C GLY A 255 24.23 6.91 13.51
N THR A 256 24.37 7.92 14.38
CA THR A 256 25.57 8.77 14.43
C THR A 256 26.81 8.00 14.90
N SER A 257 26.70 7.24 16.00
CA SER A 257 27.81 6.44 16.56
C SER A 257 28.28 5.37 15.58
N SER A 258 27.39 4.55 15.04
CA SER A 258 27.74 3.48 14.09
C SER A 258 28.42 4.02 12.82
N PHE A 259 27.95 5.17 12.30
CA PHE A 259 28.56 5.84 11.16
C PHE A 259 29.98 6.33 11.45
N LEU A 260 30.20 7.00 12.59
CA LEU A 260 31.53 7.49 13.00
C LEU A 260 32.51 6.34 13.28
N GLU A 261 32.01 5.26 13.88
CA GLU A 261 32.78 4.06 14.23
C GLU A 261 32.98 3.09 13.06
N LYS A 262 32.32 3.34 11.90
CA LYS A 262 32.33 2.47 10.71
C LYS A 262 31.95 1.02 11.02
N ARG A 263 30.97 0.84 11.91
CA ARG A 263 30.43 -0.48 12.28
C ARG A 263 29.00 -0.65 11.75
N TYR A 264 28.47 -1.86 11.86
CA TYR A 264 27.07 -2.12 11.54
C TYR A 264 26.14 -1.36 12.49
N LEU A 265 25.02 -0.91 11.91
CA LEU A 265 23.95 -0.22 12.59
C LEU A 265 23.15 -1.22 13.45
N HIS A 266 22.97 -0.91 14.73
CA HIS A 266 22.20 -1.72 15.67
C HIS A 266 21.05 -0.92 16.29
N LEU A 267 20.01 -0.69 15.49
CA LEU A 267 18.84 0.06 15.95
C LEU A 267 18.14 -0.68 17.10
N CYS A 268 17.80 0.08 18.14
CA CYS A 268 16.96 -0.41 19.20
C CYS A 268 15.55 -0.55 18.62
N VAL A 269 14.82 -1.63 18.90
CA VAL A 269 13.43 -1.77 18.45
C VAL A 269 12.55 -0.83 19.29
N SER A 270 12.69 0.48 19.11
CA SER A 270 11.73 1.44 19.65
C SER A 270 10.42 1.25 18.91
N SER A 271 9.39 0.76 19.61
CA SER A 271 8.05 0.66 19.08
C SER A 271 7.49 2.07 18.87
N LEU A 272 6.94 2.32 17.68
CA LEU A 272 6.23 3.57 17.41
C LEU A 272 4.98 3.63 18.28
N THR A 273 4.94 4.53 19.26
CA THR A 273 3.76 4.69 20.10
C THR A 273 2.67 5.43 19.31
N VAL A 274 1.39 5.13 19.58
CA VAL A 274 0.24 5.75 18.88
C VAL A 274 0.28 7.29 18.97
N THR A 275 0.84 7.83 20.06
CA THR A 275 1.03 9.27 20.31
C THR A 275 1.99 9.94 19.34
N GLU A 276 2.95 9.19 18.75
CA GLU A 276 3.98 9.74 17.87
C GLU A 276 3.47 9.92 16.43
N TYR A 277 2.54 9.05 15.98
CA TYR A 277 1.97 9.11 14.63
C TYR A 277 0.84 10.14 14.49
N SER A 278 0.09 10.38 15.58
CA SER A 278 -1.05 11.32 15.59
C SER A 278 -0.63 12.75 15.28
N PHE A 279 0.63 13.10 15.55
CA PHE A 279 1.18 14.42 15.29
C PHE A 279 1.36 14.76 13.79
N VAL A 280 1.69 13.76 12.99
CA VAL A 280 1.84 13.92 11.53
C VAL A 280 0.49 13.82 10.84
N SER A 281 -0.39 12.95 11.34
CA SER A 281 -1.72 12.70 10.77
C SER A 281 -2.81 13.69 11.20
N SER A 282 -2.59 14.49 12.25
CA SER A 282 -3.51 15.56 12.67
C SER A 282 -3.29 16.85 11.88
N GLN A 283 -3.76 16.84 10.64
CA GLN A 283 -4.28 18.06 10.04
C GLN A 283 -5.73 18.21 10.49
N SER A 284 -6.05 19.34 11.12
CA SER A 284 -7.41 19.85 11.25
C SER A 284 -7.97 20.21 9.87
N THR A 285 -8.30 19.20 9.10
CA THR A 285 -9.55 19.09 8.36
C THR A 285 -9.98 17.66 8.59
N GLU A 286 -11.19 17.48 9.10
CA GLU A 286 -11.80 16.15 9.19
C GLU A 286 -11.60 15.43 7.85
N PHE A 287 -10.75 14.40 7.83
CA PHE A 287 -10.88 13.41 6.78
C PHE A 287 -12.32 12.89 6.89
N PRO A 288 -13.16 12.97 5.84
CA PRO A 288 -14.59 12.66 5.92
C PRO A 288 -14.90 11.14 6.08
N TRP A 289 -13.94 10.39 6.61
CA TRP A 289 -14.00 8.94 6.83
C TRP A 289 -13.76 8.59 8.31
N LYS A 290 -13.92 9.55 9.23
CA LYS A 290 -14.23 9.25 10.64
C LYS A 290 -15.74 9.28 10.80
N ASN A 291 -16.35 8.13 10.52
CA ASN A 291 -17.58 7.57 11.07
C ASN A 291 -17.83 6.27 10.31
#